data_AF-A0A432KJM0-F1
#
_entry.id   AF-A0A432KJM0-F1
#
_cell.length_a   1.000
_cell.length_b   1.000
_cell.length_c   1.000
_cell.angle_alpha   90.00
_cell.angle_beta   90.00
_cell.angle_gamma   90.00
#
_symmetry.space_group_name_H-M   'P 1'
#
loop_
_entity.id
_entity.type
_entity.pdbx_description
1 polymer ?
#
loop_
_entity_poly.entity_id
_entity_poly.type
_entity_poly.pdbx_seq_one_letter_code
_entity_poly.pdbx_strand_id
1 'polypeptide(L)' 'LSDYGQRKAARLVKLHRLWELYLTEYLRIAPDHVHEDADTIEHLITPELEKKLEEKLGYPEVDPHNSKIPYN' A
#
# COMPACT_ATOMS: atom_id res chain seq x y z
N LEU A 1 3.80 5.10 -20.77
CA LEU A 1 4.59 4.13 -19.98
C LEU A 1 4.63 2.80 -20.71
N SER A 2 5.78 2.13 -20.77
CA SER A 2 5.84 0.74 -21.23
C SER A 2 5.09 -0.18 -20.26
N ASP A 3 4.71 -1.38 -20.70
CA ASP A 3 3.97 -2.34 -19.84
C ASP A 3 4.73 -2.67 -18.55
N TYR A 4 6.07 -2.72 -18.62
CA TYR A 4 6.91 -2.89 -17.44
C TYR A 4 6.78 -1.71 -16.46
N GLY A 5 6.79 -0.47 -16.99
CA GLY A 5 6.63 0.74 -16.19
C GLY A 5 5.25 0.82 -15.53
N GLN A 6 4.20 0.40 -16.25
CA GLN A 6 2.83 0.37 -15.70
C GLN A 6 2.71 -0.62 -14.54
N ARG A 7 3.22 -1.85 -14.70
CA ARG A 7 3.22 -2.85 -13.61
C ARG A 7 4.00 -2.38 -12.39
N LYS A 8 5.16 -1.74 -12.61
CA LYS A 8 5.97 -1.21 -11.50
C LYS A 8 5.25 -0.08 -10.76
N ALA A 9 4.60 0.84 -11.49
CA ALA A 9 3.83 1.93 -10.91
C ALA A 9 2.61 1.39 -10.13
N ALA A 10 1.87 0.44 -10.69
CA ALA A 10 0.74 -0.21 -10.01
C ALA A 10 1.18 -0.86 -8.69
N ARG A 11 2.32 -1.58 -8.71
CA ARG A 11 2.89 -2.17 -7.50
C ARG A 11 3.21 -1.11 -6.44
N LEU A 12 3.85 0.00 -6.80
CA LEU A 12 4.15 1.07 -5.83
C LEU A 12 2.88 1.63 -5.20
N VAL A 13 1.88 1.96 -6.02
CA VAL A 13 0.58 2.44 -5.54
C VAL A 13 -0.10 1.42 -4.62
N LYS A 14 -0.02 0.13 -4.91
CA LYS A 14 -0.52 -0.93 -4.03
C LYS A 14 0.19 -0.91 -2.68
N LEU A 15 1.52 -0.84 -2.68
CA LEU A 15 2.34 -0.85 -1.47
C LEU A 15 2.07 0.37 -0.60
N HIS A 16 1.98 1.54 -1.21
CA HIS A 16 1.57 2.79 -0.57
C HIS A 16 0.27 2.60 0.23
N ARG A 17 -0.77 2.17 -0.48
CA ARG A 17 -2.12 2.01 0.06
C ARG A 17 -2.23 0.98 1.16
N LEU A 18 -1.57 -0.16 0.99
CA LEU A 18 -1.53 -1.20 2.01
C LEU A 18 -0.79 -0.71 3.26
N TRP A 19 0.25 0.10 3.11
CA TRP A 19 0.99 0.65 4.25
C TRP A 19 0.18 1.71 4.98
N GLU A 20 -0.47 2.63 4.28
CA GLU A 20 -1.41 3.59 4.87
C GLU A 20 -2.51 2.89 5.67
N LEU A 21 -3.11 1.83 5.11
CA LEU A 21 -4.12 1.04 5.80
C LEU A 21 -3.56 0.35 7.05
N TYR A 22 -2.36 -0.20 6.99
CA TYR A 22 -1.72 -0.79 8.16
C TYR A 22 -1.47 0.22 9.28
N LEU A 23 -0.93 1.39 8.95
CA LEU A 23 -0.66 2.46 9.92
C LEU A 23 -1.96 2.97 10.58
N THR A 24 -3.03 3.13 9.80
CA THR A 24 -4.32 3.59 10.32
C THR A 24 -5.03 2.51 11.17
N GLU A 25 -5.07 1.26 10.73
CA GLU A 25 -5.77 0.18 11.46
C GLU A 25 -5.04 -0.26 12.72
N TYR A 26 -3.71 -0.45 12.63
CA TYR A 26 -2.94 -1.09 13.70
C TYR A 26 -2.22 -0.08 14.60
N LEU A 27 -1.75 1.05 14.05
CA LEU A 27 -1.07 2.08 14.83
C LEU A 27 -1.99 3.26 15.19
N ARG A 28 -3.23 3.27 14.68
CA ARG A 28 -4.25 4.31 14.97
C ARG A 28 -3.80 5.73 14.61
N ILE A 29 -2.95 5.83 13.59
CA ILE A 29 -2.55 7.12 13.00
C ILE A 29 -3.71 7.61 12.13
N ALA A 30 -3.96 8.93 12.12
CA ALA A 30 -5.00 9.51 11.28
C ALA A 30 -4.63 9.34 9.78
N PRO A 31 -5.61 9.06 8.88
CA PRO A 31 -5.36 8.94 7.45
C PRO A 31 -4.57 10.13 6.86
N ASP A 32 -4.89 11.36 7.28
CA ASP A 32 -4.21 12.56 6.79
C ASP A 32 -2.73 12.69 7.21
N HIS A 33 -2.23 11.80 8.07
CA HIS A 33 -0.86 11.81 8.58
C HIS A 33 -0.01 10.61 8.14
N VAL A 34 -0.56 9.63 7.40
CA VAL A 34 0.19 8.40 7.04
C VAL A 34 0.94 8.50 5.71
N HIS A 35 0.66 9.51 4.90
CA HIS A 35 1.16 9.62 3.53
C HIS A 35 2.69 9.68 3.44
N GLU A 36 3.35 10.55 4.23
CA GLU A 36 4.82 10.71 4.20
C GLU A 36 5.55 9.43 4.65
N ASP A 37 5.00 8.75 5.66
CA ASP A 37 5.53 7.48 6.15
C ASP A 37 5.37 6.38 5.08
N ALA A 38 4.25 6.36 4.36
CA ALA A 38 4.00 5.42 3.27
C ALA A 38 4.91 5.64 2.06
N ASP A 39 5.09 6.87 1.61
CA ASP A 39 6.00 7.23 0.51
C ASP A 39 7.44 6.76 0.77
N THR A 40 7.89 6.86 2.02
CA THR A 40 9.23 6.44 2.42
C THR A 40 9.37 4.91 2.40
N ILE A 41 8.36 4.20 2.90
CA ILE A 41 8.43 2.76 3.11
C ILE A 41 8.09 1.96 1.86
N GLU A 42 7.20 2.43 0.98
CA GLU A 42 6.73 1.68 -0.20
C GLU A 42 7.88 1.17 -1.10
N HIS A 43 8.97 1.94 -1.16
CA HIS A 43 10.16 1.63 -1.96
C HIS A 43 11.04 0.53 -1.35
N LEU A 44 10.86 0.25 -0.05
CA LEU A 44 11.63 -0.69 0.75
C LEU A 44 10.88 -2.01 0.98
N ILE A 45 9.57 -2.08 0.68
CA ILE A 45 8.78 -3.29 0.87
C ILE A 45 9.17 -4.38 -0.14
N THR A 46 9.70 -5.49 0.39
CA THR A 46 10.03 -6.67 -0.40
C THR A 46 8.76 -7.46 -0.79
N PRO A 47 8.79 -8.29 -1.85
CA PRO A 47 7.65 -9.11 -2.24
C PRO A 47 7.12 -10.03 -1.12
N GLU A 48 8.00 -10.51 -0.25
CA GLU A 48 7.62 -11.34 0.90
C GLU A 48 6.87 -10.54 1.96
N LEU A 49 7.29 -9.30 2.21
CA LEU A 49 6.61 -8.41 3.15
C LEU A 49 5.28 -7.91 2.58
N GLU A 50 5.23 -7.62 1.28
CA GLU A 50 3.99 -7.30 0.55
C GLU A 50 2.94 -8.39 0.76
N LYS A 51 3.29 -9.65 0.51
CA LYS A 51 2.37 -10.79 0.73
C LYS A 51 1.86 -10.88 2.16
N LYS A 52 2.76 -10.74 3.14
CA LYS A 52 2.38 -10.76 4.57
C LYS A 52 1.46 -9.60 4.92
N LEU A 53 1.68 -8.44 4.32
CA LEU A 53 0.86 -7.25 4.54
C LEU A 53 -0.56 -7.44 3.97
N GLU A 54 -0.66 -7.96 2.74
CA GLU A 54 -1.94 -8.32 2.12
C GLU A 54 -2.72 -9.33 2.97
N GLU A 55 -2.06 -10.41 3.41
CA GLU A 55 -2.66 -11.43 4.28
C GLU A 55 -3.10 -10.85 5.62
N LYS A 56 -2.26 -9.98 6.22
CA LYS A 56 -2.54 -9.35 7.51
C LYS A 56 -3.74 -8.41 7.47
N LEU A 57 -3.94 -7.73 6.34
CA LEU A 57 -5.05 -6.80 6.11
C LEU A 57 -6.29 -7.49 5.51
N GLY A 58 -6.22 -8.80 5.24
CA GLY A 58 -7.35 -9.56 4.72
C GLY A 58 -7.69 -9.25 3.25
N TYR A 59 -6.69 -8.95 2.42
CA TYR A 59 -6.86 -8.60 1.00
C TYR A 59 -7.85 -7.43 0.76
N PRO A 60 -7.58 -6.25 1.32
CA PRO A 60 -8.47 -5.10 1.24
C PRO A 60 -8.61 -4.57 -0.19
N GLU A 61 -9.81 -4.15 -0.59
CA GLU A 61 -10.03 -3.55 -1.93
C GLU A 61 -9.76 -2.04 -1.97
N VAL A 62 -9.77 -1.38 -0.81
CA VAL A 62 -9.64 0.08 -0.67
C VAL A 62 -8.72 0.47 0.47
N ASP A 63 -8.10 1.65 0.34
CA ASP A 63 -7.28 2.28 1.37
C ASP A 63 -8.12 3.15 2.33
N PRO A 64 -7.52 3.78 3.36
CA PRO A 64 -8.23 4.64 4.31
C PRO A 64 -8.90 5.87 3.69
N HIS A 65 -8.49 6.24 2.47
CA HIS A 65 -9.03 7.35 1.69
C HIS A 65 -10.06 6.89 0.66
N ASN A 66 -10.51 5.63 0.75
CA ASN A 66 -11.51 5.01 -0.12
C ASN A 66 -11.07 4.90 -1.59
N SER A 67 -9.75 4.89 -1.84
CA SER A 67 -9.16 4.66 -3.16
C SER A 67 -8.80 3.19 -3.38
N LYS A 68 -8.99 2.68 -4.60
CA LYS A 68 -8.87 1.25 -4.92
C LYS A 68 -7.45 0.72 -4.87
N ILE A 69 -7.20 -0.42 -4.26
CA ILE A 69 -5.88 -1.06 -4.26
C ILE A 69 -5.68 -1.84 -5.58
N PRO A 70 -4.61 -1.58 -6.36
CA PRO A 70 -4.41 -2.25 -7.64
C PRO A 70 -3.74 -3.61 -7.46
N TYR A 71 -4.49 -4.69 -7.71
CA TYR A 71 -4.00 -6.07 -7.67
C TYR A 71 -3.64 -6.66 -9.05
N ASN A 72 -4.02 -5.98 -10.14
CA ASN A 72 -3.89 -6.44 -11.53
C ASN A 72 -2.87 -5.61 -12.31
#